data_AF-A0A7K5FCJ8-F1
#
_entry.id   AF-A0A7K5FCJ8-F1
#
_cell.length_a   1.000
_cell.length_b   1.000
_cell.length_c   1.000
_cell.angle_alpha   90.00
_cell.angle_beta   90.00
_cell.angle_gamma   90.00
#
_symmetry.space_group_name_H-M   'P 1'
#
loop_
_entity.id
_entity.type
_entity.pdbx_description
1 polymer ?
#
loop_
_entity_poly.entity_id
_entity_poly.type
_entity_poly.pdbx_seq_one_letter_code
_entity_poly.pdbx_strand_id
1 'polypeptide(L)'
;MAPVAVLRALRRLCSVALFLSQLYVLSGRAGSLMTTKHSQPQSAFAKSLTSTSTNTPYFKEAESTEIPSYVTKCPSNGLCSRLPADCMTCNTNYSCIYGKPATFDCKVKPHVHCVDQNNREQENFTINMTCQFCWQLATADYVCTNSTSCMTVSCPRQRYNATCTVRDNVHCLGNRVFPKMLYCNWTGGYKWSTALALSITLGGFGADRFYLGQWREGLGKLFSFGGLGIWTLIDVLLIGVGYVGPADGSLYI
;
A
#
# COMPACT_ATOMS: atom_id res chain seq x y z
N MET A 1 -58.21 21.53 -42.41
CA MET A 1 -56.76 21.24 -42.56
C MET A 1 -55.98 21.15 -41.24
N ALA A 2 -56.62 20.90 -40.08
CA ALA A 2 -55.95 20.83 -38.77
C ALA A 2 -55.61 19.43 -38.17
N PRO A 3 -56.12 18.27 -38.64
CA PRO A 3 -55.95 17.02 -37.87
C PRO A 3 -54.59 16.31 -38.10
N VAL A 4 -53.86 16.63 -39.16
CA VAL A 4 -52.61 15.91 -39.53
C VAL A 4 -51.39 16.42 -38.76
N ALA A 5 -51.39 17.69 -38.34
CA ALA A 5 -50.28 18.29 -37.58
C ALA A 5 -50.22 17.79 -36.14
N VAL A 6 -51.38 17.62 -35.49
CA VAL A 6 -51.49 17.13 -34.10
C VAL A 6 -51.03 15.68 -33.99
N LEU A 7 -51.34 14.84 -34.99
CA LEU A 7 -50.94 13.44 -35.01
C LEU A 7 -49.42 13.25 -35.18
N ARG A 8 -48.76 14.13 -35.95
CA ARG A 8 -47.30 14.14 -36.10
C ARG A 8 -46.58 14.63 -34.85
N ALA A 9 -47.15 15.61 -34.14
CA ALA A 9 -46.60 16.10 -32.87
C ALA A 9 -46.69 15.03 -31.77
N LEU A 10 -47.83 14.33 -31.66
CA LEU A 10 -48.03 13.22 -30.74
C LEU A 10 -47.07 12.05 -31.02
N ARG A 11 -46.81 11.73 -32.29
CA ARG A 11 -45.87 10.65 -32.66
C ARG A 11 -44.41 10.99 -32.32
N ARG A 12 -44.02 12.27 -32.41
CA ARG A 12 -42.69 12.76 -32.00
C ARG A 12 -42.53 12.80 -30.48
N LEU A 13 -43.54 13.28 -29.75
CA LEU A 13 -43.55 13.28 -28.29
C LEU A 13 -43.50 11.86 -27.71
N CYS A 14 -44.23 10.91 -28.33
CA CYS A 14 -44.20 9.50 -27.92
C CYS A 14 -42.85 8.83 -28.20
N SER A 15 -42.17 9.17 -29.32
CA SER A 15 -40.81 8.67 -29.58
C SER A 15 -39.79 9.25 -28.58
N VAL A 16 -39.87 10.53 -28.24
CA VAL A 16 -38.97 11.16 -27.26
C VAL A 16 -39.19 10.58 -25.85
N ALA A 17 -40.45 10.31 -25.47
CA ALA A 17 -40.77 9.65 -24.20
C ALA A 17 -40.27 8.20 -24.14
N LEU A 18 -40.33 7.45 -25.25
CA LEU A 18 -39.76 6.09 -25.34
C LEU A 18 -38.23 6.10 -25.28
N PHE A 19 -37.56 7.08 -25.90
CA PHE A 19 -36.11 7.24 -25.79
C PHE A 19 -35.66 7.64 -24.37
N LEU A 20 -36.40 8.52 -23.68
CA LEU A 20 -36.13 8.88 -22.29
C LEU A 20 -36.39 7.72 -21.31
N SER A 21 -37.40 6.90 -21.59
CA SER A 21 -37.69 5.64 -20.86
C SER A 21 -36.56 4.62 -21.02
N GLN A 22 -36.02 4.44 -22.23
CA GLN A 22 -34.88 3.53 -22.47
C GLN A 22 -33.59 4.01 -21.80
N LEU A 23 -33.37 5.32 -21.68
CA LEU A 23 -32.26 5.90 -20.90
C LEU A 23 -32.44 5.71 -19.39
N TYR A 24 -33.69 5.77 -18.88
CA TYR A 24 -33.99 5.51 -17.47
C TYR A 24 -33.80 4.03 -17.08
N VAL A 25 -34.12 3.09 -17.99
CA VAL A 25 -33.91 1.65 -17.77
C VAL A 25 -32.41 1.28 -17.76
N LEU A 26 -31.57 2.01 -18.49
CA LEU A 26 -30.11 1.84 -18.46
C LEU A 26 -29.44 2.49 -17.23
N SER A 27 -30.12 3.39 -16.52
CA SER A 27 -29.61 4.06 -15.31
C SER A 27 -30.02 3.36 -14.00
N GLY A 28 -30.87 2.33 -14.05
CA GLY A 28 -31.55 1.75 -12.88
C GLY A 28 -31.01 0.43 -12.33
N ARG A 29 -29.80 -0.03 -12.69
CA ARG A 29 -29.26 -1.31 -12.17
C ARG A 29 -27.77 -1.24 -11.81
N ALA A 30 -27.46 -0.61 -10.69
CA ALA A 30 -26.25 -0.87 -9.93
C ALA A 30 -26.63 -1.12 -8.46
N GLY A 31 -26.77 -2.40 -8.11
CA GLY A 31 -27.06 -2.81 -6.74
C GLY A 31 -26.92 -4.33 -6.60
N SER A 32 -25.82 -4.73 -5.95
CA SER A 32 -25.48 -6.08 -5.48
C SER A 32 -24.78 -7.03 -6.47
N LEU A 33 -23.44 -7.01 -6.46
CA LEU A 33 -22.66 -8.24 -6.61
C LEU A 33 -21.70 -8.32 -5.42
N MET A 34 -22.18 -8.96 -4.35
CA MET A 34 -21.37 -9.50 -3.28
C MET A 34 -20.41 -10.54 -3.83
N THR A 35 -19.14 -10.40 -3.47
CA THR A 35 -18.11 -11.42 -3.63
C THR A 35 -18.40 -12.57 -2.67
N THR A 36 -18.74 -13.75 -3.19
CA THR A 36 -18.81 -14.98 -2.39
C THR A 36 -17.53 -15.77 -2.58
N LYS A 37 -16.75 -15.91 -1.50
CA LYS A 37 -15.75 -16.97 -1.37
C LYS A 37 -16.43 -18.33 -1.58
N HIS A 38 -15.77 -19.26 -2.28
CA HIS A 38 -15.83 -20.65 -1.85
C HIS A 38 -14.59 -21.45 -2.25
N SER A 39 -14.06 -22.10 -1.22
CA SER A 39 -13.04 -23.14 -1.19
C SER A 39 -13.49 -24.45 -1.86
N GLN A 40 -12.52 -25.11 -2.51
CA GLN A 40 -12.25 -26.54 -2.76
C GLN A 40 -13.39 -27.59 -2.58
N PRO A 41 -13.44 -28.63 -3.43
CA PRO A 41 -12.79 -29.90 -3.05
C PRO A 41 -12.11 -30.68 -4.19
N GLN A 42 -11.31 -31.66 -3.77
CA GLN A 42 -10.49 -32.59 -4.55
C GLN A 42 -11.29 -33.74 -5.20
N SER A 43 -10.77 -34.30 -6.31
CA SER A 43 -10.80 -35.75 -6.66
C SER A 43 -9.88 -35.98 -7.88
N ALA A 44 -8.69 -36.59 -7.74
CA ALA A 44 -8.40 -38.03 -7.73
C ALA A 44 -8.44 -38.72 -9.12
N PHE A 45 -7.27 -39.10 -9.66
CA PHE A 45 -7.14 -40.31 -10.47
C PHE A 45 -5.75 -40.99 -10.31
N ALA A 46 -5.84 -42.23 -9.82
CA ALA A 46 -4.98 -43.43 -9.96
C ALA A 46 -3.46 -43.41 -9.67
N LYS A 47 -3.18 -43.97 -8.47
CA LYS A 47 -2.11 -44.89 -8.02
C LYS A 47 -1.20 -45.57 -9.06
N SER A 48 0.07 -45.66 -8.69
CA SER A 48 0.88 -46.89 -8.77
C SER A 48 1.82 -46.95 -7.54
N LEU A 49 1.73 -48.02 -6.76
CA LEU A 49 2.65 -48.38 -5.68
C LEU A 49 3.88 -49.06 -6.29
N THR A 50 5.08 -48.83 -5.73
CA THR A 50 5.99 -49.90 -5.28
C THR A 50 7.06 -49.29 -4.35
N SER A 51 7.13 -49.85 -3.14
CA SER A 51 8.18 -49.64 -2.14
C SER A 51 9.49 -50.31 -2.56
N THR A 52 10.63 -49.62 -2.41
CA THR A 52 11.93 -50.28 -2.20
C THR A 52 12.84 -49.36 -1.37
N SER A 53 13.27 -49.90 -0.24
CA SER A 53 14.28 -49.35 0.67
C SER A 53 15.64 -49.29 -0.01
N THR A 54 16.35 -48.17 0.05
CA THR A 54 17.82 -48.17 -0.04
C THR A 54 18.40 -46.96 0.69
N ASN A 55 19.21 -47.25 1.71
CA ASN A 55 20.06 -46.29 2.42
C ASN A 55 21.06 -45.64 1.44
N THR A 56 21.22 -44.33 1.49
CA THR A 56 22.37 -43.62 0.89
C THR A 56 22.47 -42.20 1.51
N PRO A 57 23.65 -41.57 1.51
CA PRO A 57 24.28 -41.13 2.74
C PRO A 57 24.00 -39.66 3.03
N TYR A 58 24.08 -39.34 4.33
CA TYR A 58 24.24 -38.02 4.89
C TYR A 58 25.33 -37.23 4.14
N PHE A 59 24.91 -36.36 3.23
CA PHE A 59 25.75 -35.29 2.72
C PHE A 59 25.89 -34.24 3.82
N LYS A 60 27.08 -34.16 4.41
CA LYS A 60 27.50 -32.96 5.14
C LYS A 60 27.51 -31.81 4.16
N GLU A 61 26.63 -30.85 4.40
CA GLU A 61 26.66 -29.56 3.74
C GLU A 61 28.00 -28.90 4.04
N ALA A 62 28.74 -28.61 2.98
CA ALA A 62 30.04 -27.96 3.06
C ALA A 62 29.85 -26.55 3.62
N GLU A 63 30.62 -26.22 4.66
CA GLU A 63 30.78 -24.89 5.20
C GLU A 63 31.30 -23.97 4.09
N SER A 64 30.40 -23.19 3.49
CA SER A 64 30.78 -22.16 2.56
C SER A 64 31.41 -21.01 3.35
N THR A 65 32.68 -20.74 3.05
CA THR A 65 33.38 -19.51 3.44
C THR A 65 32.85 -18.34 2.59
N GLU A 66 31.54 -18.09 2.67
CA GLU A 66 30.92 -16.89 2.11
C GLU A 66 30.78 -15.86 3.23
N ILE A 67 31.49 -14.74 3.09
CA ILE A 67 31.39 -13.61 4.00
C ILE A 67 29.92 -13.20 4.05
N PRO A 68 29.24 -13.30 5.20
CA PRO A 68 27.81 -13.09 5.24
C PRO A 68 27.45 -11.62 5.00
N SER A 69 26.34 -11.39 4.30
CA SER A 69 25.91 -10.08 3.78
C SER A 69 25.69 -8.99 4.83
N TYR A 70 25.67 -9.32 6.13
CA TYR A 70 25.58 -8.34 7.22
C TYR A 70 26.91 -7.61 7.47
N VAL A 71 28.06 -8.22 7.12
CA VAL A 71 29.39 -7.68 7.43
C VAL A 71 29.63 -6.34 6.73
N THR A 72 29.10 -6.14 5.52
CA THR A 72 29.24 -4.89 4.76
C THR A 72 28.48 -3.71 5.36
N LYS A 73 27.50 -3.96 6.24
CA LYS A 73 26.71 -2.92 6.91
C LYS A 73 27.28 -2.54 8.29
N CYS A 74 28.26 -3.29 8.77
CA CYS A 74 28.82 -3.11 10.09
C CYS A 74 30.06 -2.20 10.03
N PRO A 75 30.12 -1.14 10.84
CA PRO A 75 31.33 -0.34 10.95
C PRO A 75 32.44 -1.13 11.65
N SER A 76 33.65 -1.08 11.11
CA SER A 76 34.84 -1.66 11.76
C SER A 76 35.48 -0.64 12.71
N ASN A 77 35.98 -1.10 13.86
CA ASN A 77 36.70 -0.30 14.87
C ASN A 77 35.86 0.83 15.53
N GLY A 78 34.53 0.71 15.50
CA GLY A 78 33.63 1.58 16.26
C GLY A 78 33.49 1.18 17.73
N LEU A 79 32.87 2.04 18.54
CA LEU A 79 32.54 1.73 19.93
C LEU A 79 31.50 0.60 19.99
N CYS A 80 31.76 -0.47 20.76
CA CYS A 80 30.83 -1.61 20.87
C CYS A 80 29.42 -1.18 21.35
N SER A 81 29.32 -0.18 22.23
CA SER A 81 28.03 0.31 22.75
C SER A 81 27.17 1.05 21.73
N ARG A 82 27.71 1.41 20.56
CA ARG A 82 27.01 2.11 19.47
C ARG A 82 26.89 1.26 18.20
N LEU A 83 27.25 -0.01 18.31
CA LEU A 83 27.23 -0.92 17.18
C LEU A 83 25.76 -1.18 16.77
N PRO A 84 25.43 -1.26 15.47
CA PRO A 84 24.08 -1.57 15.01
C PRO A 84 23.57 -2.91 15.54
N ALA A 85 22.26 -3.02 15.73
CA ALA A 85 21.64 -4.26 16.22
C ALA A 85 21.88 -5.47 15.28
N ASP A 86 22.06 -5.24 13.98
CA ASP A 86 22.33 -6.31 13.00
C ASP A 86 23.74 -6.93 13.15
N CYS A 87 24.65 -6.26 13.85
CA CYS A 87 26.05 -6.64 14.00
C CYS A 87 26.36 -7.33 15.34
N MET A 88 25.35 -7.47 16.22
CA MET A 88 25.48 -8.13 17.52
C MET A 88 24.29 -9.05 17.80
N THR A 89 24.42 -9.89 18.81
CA THR A 89 23.36 -10.73 19.35
C THR A 89 23.29 -10.50 20.85
N CYS A 90 22.16 -10.01 21.34
CA CYS A 90 21.96 -9.73 22.76
C CYS A 90 21.10 -10.79 23.44
N ASN A 91 21.42 -11.11 24.69
CA ASN A 91 20.58 -11.93 25.54
C ASN A 91 19.40 -11.08 26.04
N THR A 92 18.24 -11.21 25.39
CA THR A 92 17.05 -10.44 25.73
C THR A 92 16.37 -11.03 26.97
N ASN A 93 16.51 -10.36 28.12
CA ASN A 93 15.73 -10.69 29.30
C ASN A 93 14.38 -9.93 29.28
N TYR A 94 13.28 -10.66 29.14
CA TYR A 94 11.93 -10.09 29.11
C TYR A 94 11.38 -9.69 30.50
N SER A 95 12.17 -9.84 31.56
CA SER A 95 11.76 -9.61 32.95
C SER A 95 11.99 -8.18 33.44
N CYS A 96 12.42 -7.26 32.57
CA CYS A 96 12.64 -5.86 32.91
C CYS A 96 11.33 -5.08 33.06
N ILE A 97 11.38 -3.96 33.79
CA ILE A 97 10.24 -3.06 33.93
C ILE A 97 10.05 -2.29 32.62
N TYR A 98 8.90 -2.47 31.96
CA TYR A 98 8.58 -1.80 30.71
C TYR A 98 8.71 -0.27 30.80
N GLY A 99 9.35 0.33 29.80
CA GLY A 99 9.58 1.78 29.69
C GLY A 99 10.73 2.31 30.55
N LYS A 100 11.43 1.46 31.33
CA LYS A 100 12.64 1.84 32.08
C LYS A 100 13.91 1.38 31.37
N PRO A 101 15.04 2.09 31.54
CA PRO A 101 16.33 1.63 31.03
C PRO A 101 16.73 0.32 31.72
N ALA A 102 17.21 -0.63 30.93
CA ALA A 102 17.71 -1.92 31.39
C ALA A 102 19.01 -2.27 30.65
N THR A 103 19.89 -2.96 31.36
CA THR A 103 21.18 -3.42 30.84
C THR A 103 21.05 -4.81 30.25
N PHE A 104 21.55 -5.01 29.04
CA PHE A 104 21.55 -6.29 28.35
C PHE A 104 22.96 -6.70 27.95
N ASP A 105 23.27 -7.99 28.12
CA ASP A 105 24.54 -8.59 27.70
C ASP A 105 24.47 -8.92 26.20
N CYS A 106 25.42 -8.39 25.45
CA CYS A 106 25.50 -8.54 24.00
C CYS A 106 26.84 -9.12 23.58
N LYS A 107 26.78 -9.97 22.55
CA LYS A 107 27.94 -10.57 21.89
C LYS A 107 28.05 -10.06 20.46
N VAL A 108 29.24 -9.68 20.03
CA VAL A 108 29.53 -9.28 18.66
C VAL A 108 29.37 -10.49 17.72
N LYS A 109 28.80 -10.29 16.53
CA LYS A 109 28.73 -11.36 15.52
C LYS A 109 30.14 -11.70 14.98
N PRO A 110 30.35 -12.93 14.48
CA PRO A 110 31.61 -13.29 13.84
C PRO A 110 32.00 -12.27 12.75
N HIS A 111 33.30 -11.99 12.59
CA HIS A 111 33.86 -11.10 11.56
C HIS A 111 33.56 -9.59 11.75
N VAL A 112 32.97 -9.18 12.87
CA VAL A 112 32.81 -7.77 13.24
C VAL A 112 33.75 -7.45 14.41
N HIS A 113 34.57 -6.41 14.27
CA HIS A 113 35.48 -5.94 15.32
C HIS A 113 35.02 -4.59 15.85
N CYS A 114 34.82 -4.49 17.16
CA CYS A 114 34.50 -3.25 17.86
C CYS A 114 35.41 -3.08 19.08
N VAL A 115 35.56 -1.85 19.52
CA VAL A 115 36.40 -1.49 20.67
C VAL A 115 35.58 -0.85 21.79
N ASP A 116 36.09 -0.96 23.01
CA ASP A 116 35.59 -0.22 24.16
C ASP A 116 36.15 1.23 24.19
N GLN A 117 35.72 2.03 25.17
CA GLN A 117 36.24 3.38 25.42
C GLN A 117 37.77 3.44 25.60
N ASN A 118 38.38 2.32 26.00
CA ASN A 118 39.83 2.19 26.21
C ASN A 118 40.58 1.59 25.01
N ASN A 119 39.99 1.58 23.80
CA ASN A 119 40.55 0.95 22.59
C ASN A 119 40.90 -0.53 22.76
N ARG A 120 40.17 -1.24 23.63
CA ARG A 120 40.33 -2.69 23.79
C ARG A 120 39.24 -3.40 23.01
N GLU A 121 39.63 -4.37 22.20
CA GLU A 121 38.68 -5.24 21.50
C GLU A 121 37.90 -6.06 22.52
N GLN A 122 36.58 -6.13 22.32
CA GLN A 122 35.67 -6.88 23.18
C GLN A 122 34.70 -7.68 22.33
N GLU A 123 34.54 -8.97 22.65
CA GLU A 123 33.50 -9.80 22.05
C GLU A 123 32.19 -9.71 22.81
N ASN A 124 32.26 -9.53 24.13
CA ASN A 124 31.10 -9.42 25.02
C ASN A 124 31.11 -8.06 25.70
N PHE A 125 29.98 -7.39 25.67
CA PHE A 125 29.80 -6.06 26.25
C PHE A 125 28.35 -5.89 26.68
N THR A 126 28.09 -4.85 27.47
CA THR A 126 26.73 -4.53 27.92
C THR A 126 26.24 -3.26 27.25
N ILE A 127 24.96 -3.25 26.87
CA ILE A 127 24.29 -2.04 26.37
C ILE A 127 23.12 -1.69 27.26
N ASN A 128 22.87 -0.38 27.37
CA ASN A 128 21.72 0.16 28.07
C ASN A 128 20.67 0.58 27.04
N MET A 129 19.48 -0.02 27.09
CA MET A 129 18.35 0.36 26.27
C MET A 129 17.06 0.37 27.09
N THR A 130 16.06 1.12 26.63
CA THR A 130 14.73 1.09 27.25
C THR A 130 14.07 -0.27 27.02
N CYS A 131 13.56 -0.87 28.09
CA CYS A 131 12.81 -2.12 28.05
C CYS A 131 11.46 -1.90 27.35
N GLN A 132 11.42 -2.09 26.03
CA GLN A 132 10.21 -2.00 25.21
C GLN A 132 10.33 -2.88 23.96
N PHE A 133 9.21 -3.39 23.45
CA PHE A 133 9.21 -4.18 22.23
C PHE A 133 9.36 -3.31 20.97
N CYS A 134 9.96 -3.86 19.92
CA CYS A 134 10.18 -3.17 18.64
C CYS A 134 8.90 -2.59 18.02
N TRP A 135 7.76 -3.24 18.20
CA TRP A 135 6.46 -2.78 17.68
C TRP A 135 5.82 -1.64 18.51
N GLN A 136 6.35 -1.34 19.71
CA GLN A 136 5.89 -0.26 20.59
C GLN A 136 6.67 1.06 20.42
N LEU A 137 7.71 1.07 19.58
CA LEU A 137 8.53 2.25 19.32
C LEU A 137 7.70 3.42 18.77
N ALA A 138 8.26 4.63 18.87
CA ALA A 138 7.69 5.80 18.22
C ALA A 138 7.88 5.72 16.69
N THR A 139 7.02 6.42 15.93
CA THR A 139 7.09 6.45 14.46
C THR A 139 8.41 7.00 13.89
N ALA A 140 9.21 7.69 14.71
CA ALA A 140 10.53 8.18 14.32
C ALA A 140 11.60 7.08 14.30
N ASP A 141 11.39 5.98 15.03
CA ASP A 141 12.42 4.97 15.29
C ASP A 141 12.31 3.74 14.37
N TYR A 142 11.30 3.69 13.51
CA TYR A 142 11.14 2.65 12.48
C TYR A 142 10.69 3.26 11.15
N VAL A 143 10.91 2.50 10.09
CA VAL A 143 10.47 2.83 8.73
C VAL A 143 9.53 1.73 8.25
N CYS A 144 8.41 2.10 7.65
CA CYS A 144 7.44 1.14 7.10
C CYS A 144 7.40 1.21 5.58
N THR A 145 7.07 0.09 4.96
CA THR A 145 6.82 0.03 3.52
C THR A 145 5.57 0.83 3.15
N ASN A 146 5.64 1.53 2.02
CA ASN A 146 4.50 2.23 1.44
C ASN A 146 3.84 1.34 0.38
N SER A 147 2.52 1.40 0.29
CA SER A 147 1.76 0.67 -0.73
C SER A 147 1.27 1.64 -1.80
N THR A 148 1.53 1.31 -3.06
CA THR A 148 1.04 2.05 -4.23
C THR A 148 -0.31 1.55 -4.72
N SER A 149 -0.76 0.38 -4.25
CA SER A 149 -1.93 -0.32 -4.77
C SER A 149 -3.19 -0.09 -3.93
N CYS A 150 -3.21 0.94 -3.08
CA CYS A 150 -4.33 1.20 -2.18
C CYS A 150 -4.89 2.61 -2.35
N MET A 151 -6.18 2.77 -2.03
CA MET A 151 -6.92 4.02 -2.26
C MET A 151 -6.80 4.92 -1.02
N THR A 152 -6.33 6.15 -1.20
CA THR A 152 -6.23 7.15 -0.13
C THR A 152 -7.58 7.74 0.22
N VAL A 153 -8.39 8.04 -0.81
CA VAL A 153 -9.72 8.65 -0.69
C VAL A 153 -10.77 7.57 -0.88
N SER A 154 -11.22 6.98 0.23
CA SER A 154 -12.28 5.96 0.27
C SER A 154 -13.13 6.13 1.52
N CYS A 155 -14.39 5.69 1.47
CA CYS A 155 -15.29 5.68 2.62
C CYS A 155 -15.77 4.24 2.91
N PRO A 156 -15.35 3.62 4.03
CA PRO A 156 -14.40 4.12 5.05
C PRO A 156 -12.96 4.20 4.53
N ARG A 157 -12.11 4.99 5.19
CA ARG A 157 -10.70 5.16 4.79
C ARG A 157 -9.97 3.82 4.85
N GLN A 158 -9.42 3.39 3.72
CA GLN A 158 -8.72 2.12 3.61
C GLN A 158 -7.46 2.09 4.48
N ARG A 159 -7.21 0.91 5.04
CA ARG A 159 -5.98 0.56 5.75
C ARG A 159 -5.28 -0.57 5.01
N TYR A 160 -3.96 -0.55 5.04
CA TYR A 160 -3.13 -1.60 4.45
C TYR A 160 -2.18 -2.16 5.51
N ASN A 161 -1.77 -3.41 5.30
CA ASN A 161 -0.78 -4.06 6.15
C ASN A 161 0.62 -3.70 5.66
N ALA A 162 1.32 -2.86 6.41
CA ALA A 162 2.68 -2.44 6.13
C ALA A 162 3.68 -3.31 6.90
N THR A 163 4.83 -3.59 6.29
CA THR A 163 5.98 -4.18 6.98
C THR A 163 6.87 -3.05 7.50
N CYS A 164 7.06 -3.00 8.81
CA CYS A 164 7.85 -1.99 9.48
C CYS A 164 9.15 -2.59 10.00
N THR A 165 10.25 -1.89 9.76
CA THR A 165 11.61 -2.25 10.15
C THR A 165 12.18 -1.17 11.07
N VAL A 166 12.63 -1.56 12.26
CA VAL A 166 13.29 -0.63 13.21
C VAL A 166 14.62 -0.13 12.65
N ARG A 167 14.96 1.13 12.91
CA ARG A 167 16.24 1.72 12.51
C ARG A 167 17.42 1.08 13.24
N ASP A 168 18.56 1.02 12.56
CA ASP A 168 19.76 0.28 13.00
C ASP A 168 20.36 0.77 14.32
N ASN A 169 20.21 2.07 14.59
CA ASN A 169 20.71 2.74 15.80
C ASN A 169 19.78 2.60 17.02
N VAL A 170 18.64 1.93 16.88
CA VAL A 170 17.66 1.74 17.95
C VAL A 170 17.61 0.28 18.34
N HIS A 171 17.86 -0.01 19.61
CA HIS A 171 17.78 -1.35 20.19
C HIS A 171 16.43 -1.55 20.88
N CYS A 172 15.80 -2.70 20.65
CA CYS A 172 14.46 -3.03 21.12
C CYS A 172 14.31 -4.55 21.30
N LEU A 173 13.29 -4.96 22.07
CA LEU A 173 13.01 -6.37 22.34
C LEU A 173 12.17 -7.01 21.24
N GLY A 174 12.45 -8.28 20.93
CA GLY A 174 11.69 -9.09 19.98
C GLY A 174 12.10 -8.89 18.52
N ASN A 175 11.19 -9.21 17.60
CA ASN A 175 11.48 -9.12 16.16
C ASN A 175 11.53 -7.65 15.69
N ARG A 176 12.62 -7.28 15.01
CA ARG A 176 12.84 -5.93 14.47
C ARG A 176 12.00 -5.63 13.22
N VAL A 177 11.47 -6.68 12.60
CA VAL A 177 10.53 -6.58 11.47
C VAL A 177 9.14 -6.98 11.95
N PHE A 178 8.18 -6.08 11.87
CA PHE A 178 6.83 -6.33 12.37
C PHE A 178 5.76 -5.78 11.42
N PRO A 179 4.61 -6.46 11.28
CA PRO A 179 3.48 -5.95 10.52
C PRO A 179 2.75 -4.85 11.30
N LYS A 180 2.28 -3.82 10.61
CA LYS A 180 1.48 -2.73 11.19
C LYS A 180 0.40 -2.27 10.23
N MET A 181 -0.82 -2.09 10.74
CA MET A 181 -1.92 -1.52 9.97
C MET A 181 -1.78 0.00 9.88
N LEU A 182 -1.51 0.51 8.68
CA LEU A 182 -1.39 1.95 8.40
C LEU A 182 -2.51 2.42 7.48
N TYR A 183 -2.79 3.72 7.52
CA TYR A 183 -3.70 4.34 6.56
C TYR A 183 -2.99 4.57 5.24
N CYS A 184 -3.70 4.37 4.14
CA CYS A 184 -3.20 4.68 2.80
C CYS A 184 -2.90 6.18 2.68
N ASN A 185 -1.70 6.47 2.19
CA ASN A 185 -1.22 7.80 1.86
C ASN A 185 -0.39 7.72 0.57
N TRP A 186 -1.10 7.44 -0.52
CA TRP A 186 -0.55 7.32 -1.86
C TRP A 186 -1.09 8.43 -2.78
N THR A 187 -0.22 8.93 -3.64
CA THR A 187 -0.49 9.98 -4.64
C THR A 187 -0.19 9.42 -6.03
N GLY A 188 -1.14 9.52 -6.97
CA GLY A 188 -1.00 9.03 -8.34
C GLY A 188 -0.32 10.01 -9.29
N GLY A 189 0.17 11.16 -8.78
CA GLY A 189 0.82 12.19 -9.60
C GLY A 189 -0.15 13.22 -10.21
N TYR A 190 -1.45 13.15 -9.91
CA TYR A 190 -2.45 14.08 -10.41
C TYR A 190 -2.31 15.44 -9.72
N LYS A 191 -2.16 16.50 -10.50
CA LYS A 191 -2.09 17.88 -10.00
C LYS A 191 -3.48 18.49 -9.99
N TRP A 192 -3.89 19.04 -8.85
CA TRP A 192 -5.21 19.68 -8.73
C TRP A 192 -5.36 20.87 -9.68
N SER A 193 -4.31 21.69 -9.80
CA SER A 193 -4.30 22.86 -10.68
C SER A 193 -4.45 22.50 -12.16
N THR A 194 -3.83 21.40 -12.59
CA THR A 194 -3.94 20.91 -13.97
C THR A 194 -5.34 20.40 -14.26
N ALA A 195 -5.94 19.63 -13.34
CA ALA A 195 -7.32 19.17 -13.47
C ALA A 195 -8.30 20.36 -13.59
N LEU A 196 -8.11 21.40 -12.76
CA LEU A 196 -8.91 22.61 -12.79
C LEU A 196 -8.74 23.39 -14.11
N ALA A 197 -7.50 23.60 -14.55
CA ALA A 197 -7.21 24.28 -15.81
C ALA A 197 -7.83 23.55 -17.01
N LEU A 198 -7.70 22.22 -17.07
CA LEU A 198 -8.31 21.41 -18.12
C LEU A 198 -9.84 21.46 -18.09
N SER A 199 -10.44 21.57 -16.90
CA SER A 199 -11.89 21.73 -16.77
C SER A 199 -12.37 23.07 -17.33
N ILE A 200 -11.63 24.15 -17.10
CA ILE A 200 -11.96 25.49 -17.63
C ILE A 200 -11.77 25.57 -19.14
N THR A 201 -10.63 25.11 -19.67
CA THR A 201 -10.29 25.32 -21.09
C THR A 201 -10.87 24.24 -22.02
N LEU A 202 -10.96 23.00 -21.53
CA LEU A 202 -11.27 21.81 -22.33
C LEU A 202 -12.33 20.92 -21.66
N GLY A 203 -13.04 21.41 -20.63
CA GLY A 203 -14.05 20.64 -19.92
C GLY A 203 -15.23 20.22 -20.78
N GLY A 204 -15.54 21.00 -21.83
CA GLY A 204 -16.64 20.69 -22.76
C GLY A 204 -16.38 19.40 -23.55
N PHE A 205 -15.11 19.07 -23.78
CA PHE A 205 -14.68 17.81 -24.40
C PHE A 205 -14.41 16.70 -23.37
N GLY A 206 -14.55 17.00 -22.07
CA GLY A 206 -14.30 16.07 -20.97
C GLY A 206 -12.82 15.77 -20.69
N ALA A 207 -11.91 16.66 -21.12
CA ALA A 207 -10.47 16.47 -20.92
C ALA A 207 -10.06 16.33 -19.45
N ASP A 208 -10.78 17.02 -18.55
CA ASP A 208 -10.67 16.90 -17.11
C ASP A 208 -10.95 15.47 -16.60
N ARG A 209 -12.00 14.82 -17.12
CA ARG A 209 -12.37 13.45 -16.74
C ARG A 209 -11.41 12.42 -17.31
N PHE A 210 -10.94 12.62 -18.54
CA PHE A 210 -9.89 11.80 -19.12
C PHE A 210 -8.58 11.92 -18.32
N TYR A 211 -8.23 13.13 -17.89
CA TYR A 211 -7.05 13.36 -17.05
C TYR A 211 -7.14 12.60 -15.73
N LEU A 212 -8.30 12.58 -15.07
CA LEU A 212 -8.50 11.85 -13.81
C LEU A 212 -8.67 10.33 -13.96
N GLY A 213 -8.57 9.78 -15.18
CA GLY A 213 -8.76 8.36 -15.47
C GLY A 213 -10.23 7.91 -15.56
N GLN A 214 -11.18 8.84 -15.48
CA GLN A 214 -12.63 8.59 -15.57
C GLN A 214 -13.11 8.62 -17.03
N TRP A 215 -12.53 7.75 -17.86
CA TRP A 215 -12.74 7.76 -19.32
C TRP A 215 -14.20 7.57 -19.76
N ARG A 216 -14.99 6.82 -18.98
CA ARG A 216 -16.41 6.57 -19.26
C ARG A 216 -17.25 7.85 -19.17
N GLU A 217 -16.99 8.67 -18.16
CA GLU A 217 -17.65 9.97 -17.99
C GLU A 217 -17.15 10.99 -19.02
N GLY A 218 -15.84 10.95 -19.34
CA GLY A 218 -15.24 11.77 -20.39
C GLY A 218 -15.90 11.55 -21.76
N LEU A 219 -16.14 10.29 -22.15
CA LEU A 219 -16.85 9.97 -23.40
C LEU A 219 -18.29 10.48 -23.40
N GLY A 220 -18.99 10.41 -22.26
CA GLY A 220 -20.34 10.95 -22.13
C GLY A 220 -20.40 12.46 -22.39
N LYS A 221 -19.42 13.21 -21.90
CA LYS A 221 -19.28 14.65 -22.21
C LYS A 221 -18.96 14.89 -23.68
N LEU A 222 -18.08 14.10 -24.27
CA LEU A 222 -17.67 14.25 -25.66
C LEU A 222 -18.87 14.05 -26.62
N PHE A 223 -19.66 13.00 -26.43
CA PHE A 223 -20.83 12.73 -27.28
C PHE A 223 -22.00 13.70 -27.04
N SER A 224 -22.10 14.28 -25.85
CA SER A 224 -23.07 15.34 -25.55
C SER A 224 -22.59 16.75 -25.96
N PHE A 225 -21.44 16.84 -26.64
CA PHE A 225 -20.77 18.11 -26.98
C PHE A 225 -20.64 19.05 -25.77
N GLY A 226 -20.41 18.48 -24.59
CA GLY A 226 -20.26 19.23 -23.34
C GLY A 226 -21.52 19.95 -22.87
N GLY A 227 -22.70 19.59 -23.39
CA GLY A 227 -24.01 20.10 -22.97
C GLY A 227 -24.09 21.62 -22.84
N LEU A 228 -23.68 22.35 -23.88
CA LEU A 228 -23.72 23.83 -23.96
C LEU A 228 -22.94 24.55 -22.84
N GLY A 229 -21.95 23.90 -22.21
CA GLY A 229 -21.12 24.48 -21.15
C GLY A 229 -21.63 24.23 -19.73
N ILE A 230 -22.84 23.67 -19.54
CA ILE A 230 -23.38 23.35 -18.21
C ILE A 230 -22.47 22.34 -17.50
N TRP A 231 -22.03 21.30 -18.21
CA TRP A 231 -21.10 20.31 -17.66
C TRP A 231 -19.82 20.98 -17.17
N THR A 232 -19.22 21.85 -18.00
CA THR A 232 -17.99 22.57 -17.64
C THR A 232 -18.13 23.37 -16.36
N LEU A 233 -19.26 24.03 -16.14
CA LEU A 233 -19.52 24.80 -14.94
C LEU A 233 -19.66 23.90 -13.69
N ILE A 234 -20.34 22.76 -13.83
CA ILE A 234 -20.48 21.77 -12.76
C ILE A 234 -19.10 21.18 -12.41
N ASP A 235 -18.30 20.82 -13.40
CA ASP A 235 -16.98 20.22 -13.17
C ASP A 235 -16.00 21.18 -12.52
N VAL A 236 -15.97 22.44 -12.96
CA VAL A 236 -15.15 23.48 -12.33
C VAL A 236 -15.52 23.63 -10.86
N LEU A 237 -16.80 23.61 -10.52
CA LEU A 237 -17.25 23.64 -9.13
C LEU A 237 -16.80 22.38 -8.36
N LEU A 238 -17.04 21.19 -8.91
CA LEU A 238 -16.77 19.91 -8.25
C LEU A 238 -15.27 19.64 -8.04
N ILE A 239 -14.44 19.99 -9.03
CA ILE A 239 -12.97 19.90 -8.93
C ILE A 239 -12.46 21.02 -8.01
N GLY A 240 -13.03 22.22 -8.13
CA GLY A 240 -12.70 23.38 -7.30
C GLY A 240 -12.87 23.12 -5.80
N VAL A 241 -13.96 22.45 -5.40
CA VAL A 241 -14.21 22.06 -4.00
C VAL A 241 -13.48 20.75 -3.60
N GLY A 242 -12.82 20.07 -4.54
CA GLY A 242 -12.14 18.80 -4.29
C GLY A 242 -13.06 17.61 -4.03
N TYR A 243 -14.35 17.69 -4.42
CA TYR A 243 -15.30 16.58 -4.28
C TYR A 243 -14.97 15.43 -5.25
N VAL A 244 -14.50 15.76 -6.44
CA VAL A 244 -14.07 14.79 -7.45
C VAL A 244 -12.56 14.64 -7.41
N GLY A 245 -12.12 13.42 -7.11
CA GLY A 245 -10.71 13.02 -7.16
C GLY A 245 -10.38 12.10 -8.34
N PRO A 246 -9.11 11.74 -8.46
CA PRO A 246 -8.63 10.70 -9.38
C PRO A 246 -9.39 9.36 -9.24
N ALA A 247 -9.57 8.64 -10.35
CA ALA A 247 -10.28 7.36 -10.36
C ALA A 247 -9.56 6.24 -9.57
N ASP A 248 -8.25 6.36 -9.38
CA ASP A 248 -7.44 5.44 -8.57
C ASP A 248 -7.60 5.69 -7.05
N GLY A 249 -8.36 6.71 -6.65
CA GLY A 249 -8.55 7.09 -5.25
C GLY A 249 -7.30 7.67 -4.62
N SER A 250 -6.33 8.13 -5.42
CA SER A 250 -5.14 8.80 -4.92
C SER A 250 -5.42 10.26 -4.51
N LEU A 251 -4.52 10.82 -3.71
CA LEU A 251 -4.60 12.24 -3.31
C LEU A 251 -4.02 13.14 -4.42
N TYR A 252 -4.61 14.32 -4.61
CA TYR A 252 -4.02 15.37 -5.46
C TYR A 252 -2.69 15.86 -4.89
N ILE A 253 -1.79 16.28 -5.79
CA ILE A 253 -0.53 16.97 -5.48
C ILE A 253 -0.66 18.46 -5.81
#